data_AF-A0A7H4PM41-F1
#
_entry.id   AF-A0A7H4PM41-F1
#
_cell.length_a   1.000
_cell.length_b   1.000
_cell.length_c   1.000
_cell.angle_alpha   90.00
_cell.angle_beta   90.00
_cell.angle_gamma   90.00
#
_symmetry.space_group_name_H-M   'P 1'
#
loop_
_entity.id
_entity.type
_entity.pdbx_description
1 polymer ?
#
loop_
_entity_poly.entity_id
_entity_poly.type
_entity_poly.pdbx_seq_one_letter_code
_entity_poly.pdbx_strand_id
1 'polypeptide(L)'
;MKWASVSGGHTGFILMLVMIALSYIFLAFAVKKIALGVAYALWEGIGILLITIFSVLLFDETLSTIKIAGLVTLVAGIVLIKSGDAESG
;
A
#
# COMPACT_ATOMS: atom_id res chain seq x y z
N MET A 1 6.47 7.79 10.63
CA MET A 1 6.08 8.35 11.95
C MET A 1 7.13 8.18 13.03
N LYS A 2 7.82 7.03 13.15
CA LYS A 2 8.98 6.87 14.06
C LYS A 2 10.00 8.01 13.93
N TRP A 3 10.41 8.37 12.71
CA TRP A 3 11.39 9.43 12.48
C TRP A 3 10.84 10.85 12.73
N ALA A 4 9.62 11.14 12.26
CA ALA A 4 8.97 12.44 12.47
C ALA A 4 8.71 12.74 13.96
N SER A 5 8.35 11.71 14.75
CA SER A 5 8.12 11.83 16.19
C SER A 5 9.42 12.05 16.99
N VAL A 6 10.57 11.58 16.49
CA VAL A 6 11.88 11.79 17.12
C VAL A 6 12.42 13.19 16.83
N SER A 7 12.05 13.80 15.69
CA SER A 7 12.58 15.10 15.26
C SER A 7 11.88 16.34 15.84
N GLY A 8 10.78 16.22 16.60
CA GLY A 8 10.06 17.36 17.22
C GLY A 8 9.48 18.43 16.26
N GLY A 9 9.80 18.37 14.96
CA GLY A 9 9.39 19.33 13.94
C GLY A 9 8.14 18.90 13.17
N HIS A 10 7.25 19.86 12.91
CA HIS A 10 6.01 19.69 12.13
C HIS A 10 6.24 19.21 10.68
N THR A 11 7.48 19.33 10.18
CA THR A 11 7.88 18.97 8.80
C THR A 11 7.50 17.53 8.43
N GLY A 12 7.64 16.57 9.35
CA GLY A 12 7.30 15.18 9.07
C GLY A 12 5.81 14.94 8.85
N PHE A 13 4.95 15.69 9.54
CA PHE A 13 3.49 15.62 9.36
C PHE A 13 3.07 16.28 8.05
N ILE A 14 3.68 17.42 7.70
CA ILE A 14 3.41 18.10 6.43
C ILE A 14 3.79 17.18 5.26
N LEU A 15 4.98 16.57 5.29
CA LEU A 15 5.41 15.63 4.25
C LEU A 15 4.45 14.45 4.12
N MET A 16 4.01 13.88 5.25
CA MET A 16 3.03 12.79 5.25
C MET A 16 1.72 13.20 4.56
N LEU A 17 1.16 14.36 4.93
CA LEU A 17 -0.09 14.84 4.33
C LEU A 17 0.05 15.06 2.83
N VAL A 18 1.16 15.63 2.38
CA VAL A 18 1.43 15.85 0.94
C VAL A 18 1.52 14.51 0.19
N MET A 19 2.25 13.53 0.74
CA MET A 19 2.38 12.20 0.13
C MET A 19 1.05 11.44 0.09
N ILE A 20 0.24 11.52 1.15
CA ILE A 20 -1.10 10.91 1.18
C ILE A 20 -2.00 11.57 0.12
N ALA A 21 -2.03 12.89 0.05
CA ALA A 21 -2.83 13.61 -0.94
C ALA A 21 -2.44 13.19 -2.38
N LEU A 22 -1.14 13.14 -2.68
CA LEU A 22 -0.64 12.68 -3.98
C LEU A 22 -1.04 11.24 -4.29
N SER A 23 -0.95 10.33 -3.30
CA SER A 23 -1.37 8.93 -3.44
C SER A 23 -2.85 8.82 -3.83
N TYR A 24 -3.73 9.55 -3.13
CA TYR A 24 -5.16 9.55 -3.42
C TYR A 24 -5.50 10.21 -4.77
N ILE A 25 -4.74 11.23 -5.19
CA ILE A 25 -4.91 11.84 -6.52
C ILE A 25 -4.60 10.82 -7.62
N PHE A 26 -3.51 10.06 -7.50
CA PHE A 26 -3.19 9.00 -8.46
C PHE A 26 -4.22 7.88 -8.45
N LEU A 27 -4.72 7.49 -7.29
CA LEU A 27 -5.82 6.55 -7.19
C LEU A 27 -7.08 7.06 -7.90
N ALA A 28 -7.43 8.33 -7.69
CA ALA A 28 -8.57 8.97 -8.35
C ALA A 28 -8.45 9.01 -9.88
N PHE A 29 -7.22 9.05 -10.42
CA PHE A 29 -7.00 8.88 -11.86
C PHE A 29 -7.07 7.41 -12.31
N ALA A 30 -6.60 6.47 -11.50
CA ALA A 30 -6.63 5.04 -11.82
C ALA A 30 -8.07 4.50 -11.88
N VAL A 31 -8.92 4.85 -10.91
CA VAL A 31 -10.33 4.41 -10.85
C VAL A 31 -11.18 4.92 -12.03
N LYS A 32 -10.70 5.92 -12.78
CA LYS A 32 -11.36 6.35 -14.03
C LYS A 32 -11.12 5.39 -15.20
N LYS A 33 -10.13 4.52 -15.12
CA LYS A 33 -9.71 3.62 -16.20
C LYS A 33 -9.93 2.14 -15.92
N ILE A 34 -9.94 1.75 -14.65
CA ILE A 34 -10.13 0.36 -14.21
C ILE A 34 -11.26 0.29 -13.19
N ALA A 35 -11.85 -0.90 -13.01
CA ALA A 35 -12.91 -1.10 -12.04
C ALA A 35 -12.47 -0.67 -10.64
N LEU A 36 -13.40 -0.02 -9.93
CA LEU A 36 -13.17 0.54 -8.61
C LEU A 36 -12.61 -0.51 -7.63
N GLY A 37 -13.15 -1.74 -7.67
CA GLY A 37 -12.73 -2.84 -6.81
C GLY A 37 -11.28 -3.27 -7.06
N VAL A 38 -10.87 -3.39 -8.33
CA VAL A 38 -9.50 -3.74 -8.70
C VAL A 38 -8.52 -2.63 -8.32
N ALA A 39 -8.90 -1.37 -8.55
CA ALA A 39 -8.08 -0.22 -8.21
C ALA A 39 -7.77 -0.14 -6.71
N TYR A 40 -8.78 -0.29 -5.85
CA TYR A 40 -8.59 -0.27 -4.40
C TYR A 40 -7.79 -1.49 -3.92
N ALA A 41 -8.07 -2.69 -4.46
CA ALA A 41 -7.33 -3.90 -4.09
C ALA A 41 -5.84 -3.77 -4.40
N LEU A 42 -5.49 -3.25 -5.59
CA LEU A 42 -4.10 -3.00 -5.97
C LEU A 42 -3.45 -1.90 -5.13
N TRP A 43 -4.16 -0.81 -4.89
CA TRP A 43 -3.64 0.33 -4.14
C TRP A 43 -3.29 -0.03 -2.70
N GLU A 44 -4.22 -0.65 -1.97
CA GLU A 44 -4.00 -1.13 -0.60
C GLU A 44 -2.91 -2.21 -0.56
N GLY A 45 -2.98 -3.16 -1.51
CA GLY A 45 -2.05 -4.27 -1.59
C GLY A 45 -0.60 -3.87 -1.80
N ILE A 46 -0.36 -3.00 -2.79
CA ILE A 46 0.97 -2.46 -3.08
C ILE A 46 1.46 -1.62 -1.91
N GLY A 47 0.58 -0.83 -1.28
CA GLY A 47 0.88 -0.06 -0.08
C GLY A 47 1.42 -0.94 1.04
N ILE A 48 0.70 -2.02 1.39
CA ILE A 48 1.11 -2.95 2.45
C ILE A 48 2.43 -3.66 2.11
N LEU A 49 2.61 -4.10 0.86
CA LEU A 49 3.85 -4.72 0.39
C LEU A 49 5.05 -3.78 0.57
N LEU A 50 4.93 -2.54 0.09
CA LEU A 50 5.99 -1.53 0.20
C LEU A 50 6.26 -1.19 1.66
N ILE A 51 5.23 -0.94 2.47
CA ILE A 51 5.39 -0.64 3.90
C ILE A 51 6.13 -1.79 4.59
N THR A 52 5.78 -3.04 4.30
CA THR A 52 6.43 -4.22 4.89
C THR A 52 7.90 -4.30 4.49
N ILE A 53 8.23 -4.15 3.19
CA ILE A 53 9.60 -4.16 2.70
C ILE A 53 10.43 -3.04 3.34
N PHE A 54 9.92 -1.82 3.33
CA PHE A 54 10.58 -0.69 3.98
C PHE A 54 10.68 -0.89 5.50
N SER A 55 9.73 -1.56 6.15
CA SER A 55 9.83 -1.84 7.58
C SER A 55 11.05 -2.72 7.90
N VAL A 56 11.27 -3.76 7.09
CA VAL A 56 12.43 -4.65 7.23
C VAL A 56 13.73 -3.91 6.91
N LEU A 57 13.77 -3.16 5.80
CA LEU A 57 15.00 -2.51 5.33
C LEU A 57 15.43 -1.31 6.19
N LEU A 58 14.48 -0.50 6.68
CA LEU A 58 14.79 0.72 7.43
C LEU A 58 14.79 0.54 8.94
N PHE A 59 14.06 -0.45 9.47
CA PHE A 59 13.89 -0.65 10.90
C PHE A 59 14.36 -2.01 11.40
N ASP A 60 15.00 -2.82 10.54
CA ASP A 60 15.50 -4.16 10.87
C ASP A 60 14.41 -5.06 11.50
N GLU A 61 13.15 -4.83 11.10
CA GLU A 61 12.03 -5.54 11.70
C GLU A 61 12.00 -6.99 11.20
N THR A 62 12.05 -7.96 12.11
CA THR A 62 12.00 -9.37 11.73
C THR A 62 10.63 -9.75 11.17
N LEU A 63 10.63 -10.31 9.96
CA LEU A 63 9.43 -10.92 9.38
C LEU A 63 9.20 -12.30 9.99
N SER A 64 8.14 -12.43 10.78
CA SER A 64 7.63 -13.73 11.21
C SER A 64 7.05 -14.49 10.02
N THR A 65 7.15 -15.82 10.05
CA THR A 65 6.53 -16.74 9.08
C THR A 65 5.05 -16.45 8.86
N ILE A 66 4.33 -16.00 9.90
CA ILE A 66 2.91 -15.63 9.82
C ILE A 66 2.71 -14.36 8.98
N LYS A 67 3.58 -13.35 9.13
CA LYS A 67 3.51 -12.11 8.32
C LYS A 67 3.74 -12.43 6.84
N ILE A 68 4.67 -13.35 6.55
CA ILE A 68 4.95 -13.81 5.18
C ILE A 68 3.72 -14.53 4.59
N ALA A 69 3.12 -15.46 5.34
CA ALA A 69 1.91 -16.16 4.90
C ALA A 69 0.73 -15.20 4.63
N GLY A 70 0.58 -14.17 5.47
CA GLY A 70 -0.39 -13.10 5.26
C GLY A 70 -0.12 -12.31 3.97
N LEU A 71 1.14 -11.97 3.71
CA LEU A 71 1.55 -11.25 2.50
C LEU A 71 1.29 -12.07 1.22
N VAL A 72 1.59 -13.37 1.25
CA VAL A 72 1.30 -14.29 0.14
C VAL A 72 -0.20 -14.38 -0.12
N THR A 73 -1.00 -14.53 0.94
CA THR A 73 -2.47 -14.57 0.82
C THR A 73 -3.03 -13.27 0.26
N LEU A 74 -2.49 -12.13 0.68
CA LEU A 74 -2.86 -10.81 0.17
C LEU A 74 -2.57 -10.71 -1.34
N VAL A 75 -1.39 -11.12 -1.79
CA VAL A 75 -1.04 -11.12 -3.22
C VAL A 75 -1.97 -12.04 -4.00
N ALA A 76 -2.27 -13.24 -3.48
CA ALA A 76 -3.20 -14.17 -4.11
C ALA A 76 -4.62 -13.57 -4.26
N GLY A 77 -5.11 -12.88 -3.22
CA GLY A 77 -6.40 -12.19 -3.26
C GLY A 77 -6.46 -11.08 -4.32
N ILE A 78 -5.40 -10.29 -4.46
CA ILE A 78 -5.32 -9.23 -5.48
C ILE A 78 -5.34 -9.82 -6.89
N VAL A 79 -4.60 -10.92 -7.12
CA VAL A 79 -4.59 -11.62 -8.41
C VAL A 79 -5.98 -12.16 -8.73
N LEU A 80 -6.69 -12.73 -7.75
CA LEU A 80 -8.05 -13.24 -7.92
C LEU A 80 -9.06 -12.14 -8.25
N ILE A 81 -8.98 -11.00 -7.58
CA ILE A 81 -9.83 -9.82 -7.88
C ILE A 81 -9.56 -9.32 -9.29
N LYS A 82 -8.28 -9.24 -9.69
CA LYS A 82 -7.89 -8.83 -11.04
C LYS A 82 -8.39 -9.81 -12.11
N SER A 83 -8.36 -11.13 -11.86
CA SER A 83 -8.86 -12.12 -12.83
C SER A 83 -10.38 -12.08 -12.97
N GLY A 84 -11.12 -11.89 -11.86
CA GLY A 84 -12.59 -11.80 -11.92
C GLY A 84 -13.11 -10.58 -12.68
N ASP A 85 -12.36 -9.47 -12.65
CA ASP A 85 -12.71 -8.28 -13.43
C ASP A 85 -12.42 -8.47 -14.94
N ALA A 86 -11.36 -9.22 -15.27
CA ALA A 86 -10.97 -9.50 -16.66
C ALA A 86 -11.96 -10.40 -17.43
N GLU A 87 -12.81 -11.17 -16.74
CA GLU A 87 -13.90 -11.95 -17.35
C GLU A 87 -15.17 -11.13 -17.62
N SER A 88 -15.25 -9.89 -17.15
CA SER A 88 -16.46 -9.06 -17.20
C SER A 88 -16.47 -7.95 -18.26
N GLY A 89 -15.47 -7.90 -19.15
CA GLY A 89 -15.38 -6.97 -20.29
C GLY A 89 -15.32 -7.70 -21.62
#